data_AF-B0D3V2-F1
#
_entry.id   AF-B0D3V2-F1
#
_cell.length_a   1.000
_cell.length_b   1.000
_cell.length_c   1.000
_cell.angle_alpha   90.00
_cell.angle_beta   90.00
_cell.angle_gamma   90.00
#
_symmetry.space_group_name_H-M   'P 1'
#
loop_
_entity.id
_entity.type
_entity.pdbx_description
1 polymer ?
#
loop_
_entity_poly.entity_id
_entity_poly.type
_entity_poly.pdbx_seq_one_letter_code
_entity_poly.pdbx_strand_id
1 'polypeptide(L)'
;MARKRKNRTHLKGGAAQEPTKNGVPKSFIIKHGQVGSSVSQLVRDMRKVLEPNTASRLKERTRNKLKDYLVLAPTLQVTHLLAFTLTPIAPSLRIVRLSDGPTLSFRIERYSLIKDILNTSRRARSVGMEYLSPPLLVLASFPPPSPTTPPHLPLLMKSFQSIFPPLSPNTLSLSSARRVVLISYNSERGTVDFRHYVIKVKPYGVSKRVRRILEGATNSNPNSGVLDLGNEKDVADFLLRKRGDPGPDGGYESAASSTESVAGDDRDAVDLAEDYVGRNNKKGQKRAVRLDEVGPRMELRLVKITEGVPGKEGGVIYHEFGTIFTILFSTRFLPRSTVKKSKKEAAAQTAVHAAKAKLKKERREEQEQNVKRKAASSKTNSKNALVDAPSGDEMDEDENSGDDCLGEWDDDEEISDGDASDVNDDESSEDERPTKKVKFRGK
;
A
#
# COMPACT_ATOMS: atom_id res chain seq x y z
N MET A 1 51.74 14.91 1.05
CA MET A 1 50.54 14.56 0.25
C MET A 1 50.16 13.12 0.52
N ALA A 2 49.15 12.89 1.36
CA ALA A 2 48.75 11.54 1.77
C ALA A 2 47.76 10.93 0.76
N ARG A 3 48.15 9.83 0.13
CA ARG A 3 47.40 9.15 -0.94
C ARG A 3 46.19 8.42 -0.33
N LYS A 4 44.97 8.92 -0.58
CA LYS A 4 43.72 8.37 -0.04
C LYS A 4 43.42 7.00 -0.69
N ARG A 5 43.53 5.93 0.09
CA ARG A 5 43.27 4.54 -0.33
C ARG A 5 41.74 4.34 -0.47
N LYS A 6 41.25 3.95 -1.65
CA LYS A 6 39.84 3.66 -1.89
C LYS A 6 39.49 2.29 -1.28
N ASN A 7 38.56 2.25 -0.32
CA ASN A 7 38.04 1.01 0.22
C ASN A 7 37.03 0.39 -0.76
N ARG A 8 37.24 -0.90 -1.05
CA ARG A 8 36.43 -1.75 -1.93
C ARG A 8 34.98 -1.84 -1.41
N THR A 9 34.00 -1.40 -2.19
CA THR A 9 32.56 -1.36 -1.83
C THR A 9 31.77 -2.61 -2.26
N HIS A 10 32.44 -3.71 -2.61
CA HIS A 10 31.72 -4.98 -2.82
C HIS A 10 31.49 -5.64 -1.46
N LEU A 11 30.34 -5.33 -0.87
CA LEU A 11 29.63 -6.27 0.01
C LEU A 11 29.35 -7.51 -0.84
N LYS A 12 30.23 -8.51 -0.69
CA LYS A 12 30.00 -9.89 -1.11
C LYS A 12 28.61 -10.28 -0.60
N GLY A 13 27.82 -10.88 -1.50
CA GLY A 13 26.39 -11.16 -1.35
C GLY A 13 25.98 -11.39 0.10
N GLY A 14 25.02 -10.58 0.55
CA GLY A 14 24.31 -10.86 1.80
C GLY A 14 23.91 -12.32 1.78
N ALA A 15 24.41 -13.07 2.77
CA ALA A 15 24.07 -14.44 3.01
C ALA A 15 22.59 -14.65 2.72
N ALA A 16 22.31 -15.67 1.92
CA ALA A 16 20.98 -16.14 1.61
C ALA A 16 20.10 -15.99 2.86
N GLN A 17 19.15 -15.06 2.78
CA GLN A 17 18.01 -15.13 3.67
C GLN A 17 17.45 -16.52 3.46
N GLU A 18 17.34 -17.29 4.54
CA GLU A 18 16.63 -18.55 4.58
C GLU A 18 15.37 -18.45 3.71
N PRO A 19 15.01 -19.49 2.94
CA PRO A 19 13.80 -19.48 2.13
C PRO A 19 12.64 -19.13 3.04
N THR A 20 12.17 -17.89 2.89
CA THR A 20 11.12 -17.31 3.72
C THR A 20 9.93 -18.24 3.65
N LYS A 21 9.53 -18.81 4.81
CA LYS A 21 8.29 -19.56 5.06
C LYS A 21 7.32 -19.47 3.87
N ASN A 22 7.25 -20.54 3.08
CA ASN A 22 6.68 -20.65 1.73
C ASN A 22 5.17 -20.33 1.56
N GLY A 23 4.57 -19.51 2.44
CA GLY A 23 3.16 -19.13 2.35
C GLY A 23 2.84 -17.74 2.93
N VAL A 24 3.83 -16.94 3.30
CA VAL A 24 3.58 -15.58 3.79
C VAL A 24 3.45 -14.63 2.59
N PRO A 25 2.29 -13.98 2.39
CA PRO A 25 2.10 -13.07 1.27
C PRO A 25 3.03 -11.86 1.40
N LYS A 26 3.88 -11.67 0.39
CA LYS A 26 4.76 -10.49 0.27
C LYS A 26 4.09 -9.47 -0.65
N SER A 27 4.24 -8.19 -0.30
CA SER A 27 3.61 -7.11 -1.05
C SER A 27 4.62 -6.10 -1.58
N PHE A 28 4.38 -5.61 -2.80
CA PHE A 28 5.00 -4.40 -3.33
C PHE A 28 4.06 -3.22 -3.18
N ILE A 29 4.60 -2.08 -2.76
CA ILE A 29 3.86 -0.83 -2.70
C ILE A 29 4.65 0.23 -3.44
N ILE A 30 4.11 0.62 -4.59
CA ILE A 30 4.77 1.52 -5.53
C ILE A 30 3.88 2.71 -5.85
N LYS A 31 4.53 3.83 -6.18
CA LYS A 31 3.89 4.89 -6.96
C LYS A 31 4.10 4.64 -8.45
N HIS A 32 3.09 4.96 -9.24
CA HIS A 32 3.12 4.87 -10.69
C HIS A 32 2.81 6.23 -11.31
N GLY A 33 3.64 6.62 -12.27
CA GLY A 33 3.59 7.94 -12.91
C GLY A 33 4.15 9.06 -12.04
N GLN A 34 3.89 10.30 -12.45
CA GLN A 34 4.24 11.49 -11.69
C GLN A 34 3.22 11.70 -10.56
N VAL A 35 3.68 11.52 -9.33
CA VAL A 35 2.84 11.71 -8.13
C VAL A 35 3.39 12.83 -7.25
N GLY A 36 2.48 13.54 -6.56
CA GLY A 36 2.83 14.58 -5.61
C GLY A 36 3.57 14.07 -4.37
N SER A 37 4.05 15.00 -3.55
CA SER A 37 4.75 14.71 -2.28
C SER A 37 3.83 13.99 -1.28
N SER A 38 2.57 14.40 -1.18
CA SER A 38 1.57 13.79 -0.28
C SER A 38 1.34 12.32 -0.60
N VAL A 39 1.10 11.98 -1.86
CA VAL A 39 0.92 10.58 -2.30
C VAL A 39 2.22 9.79 -2.14
N SER A 40 3.38 10.40 -2.42
CA SER A 40 4.68 9.77 -2.16
C SER A 40 4.89 9.46 -0.67
N GLN A 41 4.38 10.30 0.23
CA GLN A 41 4.40 10.03 1.66
C GLN A 41 3.39 8.95 2.05
N LEU A 42 2.19 8.97 1.48
CA LEU A 42 1.18 7.93 1.68
C LEU A 42 1.70 6.53 1.31
N VAL A 43 2.45 6.42 0.22
CA VAL A 43 3.12 5.18 -0.19
C VAL A 43 4.11 4.70 0.88
N ARG A 44 4.92 5.60 1.45
CA ARG A 44 5.85 5.25 2.54
C ARG A 44 5.11 4.84 3.81
N ASP A 45 4.00 5.51 4.10
CA ASP A 45 3.16 5.21 5.25
C ASP A 45 2.51 3.82 5.09
N MET A 46 2.01 3.49 3.91
CA MET A 46 1.47 2.16 3.59
C MET A 46 2.53 1.06 3.65
N ARG A 47 3.79 1.36 3.28
CA ARG A 47 4.89 0.40 3.46
C ARG A 47 5.11 0.08 4.93
N LYS A 48 5.10 1.10 5.80
CA LYS A 48 5.21 0.89 7.25
C LYS A 48 4.07 0.03 7.79
N VAL A 49 2.85 0.23 7.30
CA VAL A 49 1.71 -0.60 7.73
C VAL A 49 1.96 -2.08 7.40
N LEU A 50 2.42 -2.39 6.19
CA LEU A 50 2.61 -3.77 5.73
C LEU A 50 4.00 -4.37 6.01
N GLU A 51 4.87 -3.69 6.77
CA GLU A 51 6.11 -4.28 7.30
C GLU A 51 5.77 -5.48 8.23
N PRO A 52 6.57 -6.56 8.30
CA PRO A 52 7.85 -6.79 7.60
C PRO A 52 7.71 -7.37 6.19
N ASN A 53 6.52 -7.83 5.78
CA ASN A 53 6.30 -8.58 4.53
C ASN A 53 6.30 -7.70 3.27
N THR A 54 6.81 -6.47 3.39
CA THR A 54 6.83 -5.47 2.32
C THR A 54 8.24 -4.93 2.15
N ALA A 55 8.64 -4.68 0.91
CA ALA A 55 9.91 -4.05 0.60
C ALA A 55 9.91 -2.56 0.99
N SER A 56 10.21 -2.24 2.24
CA SER A 56 10.21 -0.87 2.76
C SER A 56 11.24 0.05 2.08
N ARG A 57 12.40 -0.52 1.74
CA ARG A 57 13.53 0.17 1.11
C ARG A 57 13.43 0.29 -0.42
N LEU A 58 12.35 -0.19 -1.03
CA LEU A 58 12.16 -0.09 -2.47
C LEU A 58 12.11 1.39 -2.88
N LYS A 59 13.02 1.78 -3.78
CA LYS A 59 13.09 3.14 -4.31
C LYS A 59 12.53 3.15 -5.73
N GLU A 60 11.31 3.68 -5.88
CA GLU A 60 10.77 3.93 -7.23
C GLU A 60 11.53 5.06 -7.92
N ARG A 61 11.93 4.78 -9.16
CA ARG A 61 12.28 5.82 -10.13
C ARG A 61 11.04 6.16 -10.96
N THR A 62 10.92 7.41 -11.37
CA THR A 62 9.82 7.88 -12.23
C THR A 62 9.81 7.22 -13.60
N ARG A 63 10.97 6.76 -14.07
CA ARG A 63 11.14 6.02 -15.34
C ARG A 63 10.60 4.60 -15.30
N ASN A 64 10.43 4.01 -14.11
CA ASN A 64 10.01 2.62 -14.00
C ASN A 64 8.53 2.50 -14.38
N LYS A 65 8.24 1.57 -15.30
CA LYS A 65 6.87 1.25 -15.70
C LYS A 65 6.30 0.16 -14.78
N LEU A 66 4.98 -0.04 -14.81
CA LEU A 66 4.36 -1.16 -14.07
C LEU A 66 4.86 -2.52 -14.56
N LYS A 67 5.14 -2.62 -15.87
CA LYS A 67 5.65 -3.83 -16.54
C LYS A 67 6.90 -4.36 -15.81
N ASP A 68 7.84 -3.48 -15.47
CA ASP A 68 9.10 -3.83 -14.79
C ASP A 68 8.86 -4.52 -13.44
N TYR A 69 7.88 -4.04 -12.66
CA TYR A 69 7.56 -4.64 -11.36
C TYR A 69 6.84 -5.98 -11.49
N LEU A 70 6.05 -6.17 -12.55
CA LEU A 70 5.39 -7.44 -12.83
C LEU A 70 6.41 -8.53 -13.23
N VAL A 71 7.44 -8.16 -13.98
CA VAL A 71 8.52 -9.08 -14.37
C VAL A 71 9.40 -9.45 -13.16
N LEU A 72 9.65 -8.50 -12.26
CA LEU A 72 10.44 -8.75 -11.05
C LEU A 72 9.68 -9.51 -9.95
N ALA A 73 8.35 -9.39 -9.91
CA ALA A 73 7.51 -9.97 -8.87
C ALA A 73 7.72 -11.48 -8.64
N PRO A 74 7.75 -12.34 -9.67
CA PRO A 74 8.02 -13.77 -9.52
C PRO A 74 9.39 -14.06 -8.87
N THR A 75 10.44 -13.34 -9.29
CA THR A 75 11.80 -13.55 -8.78
C THR A 75 11.94 -13.25 -7.28
N LEU A 76 11.12 -12.32 -6.78
CA LEU A 76 11.12 -11.89 -5.38
C LEU A 76 10.00 -12.56 -4.56
N GLN A 77 9.27 -13.51 -5.17
CA GLN A 77 8.13 -14.21 -4.58
C GLN A 77 7.08 -13.27 -3.99
N VAL A 78 6.80 -12.17 -4.71
CA VAL A 78 5.79 -11.20 -4.30
C VAL A 78 4.42 -11.62 -4.81
N THR A 79 3.43 -11.63 -3.92
CA THR A 79 2.06 -12.07 -4.24
C THR A 79 1.15 -10.91 -4.61
N HIS A 80 1.35 -9.73 -3.99
CA HIS A 80 0.50 -8.55 -4.19
C HIS A 80 1.28 -7.33 -4.63
N LEU A 81 0.67 -6.52 -5.47
CA LEU A 81 1.19 -5.22 -5.88
C LEU A 81 0.13 -4.14 -5.66
N LEU A 82 0.47 -3.16 -4.84
CA LEU A 82 -0.32 -1.96 -4.57
C LEU A 82 0.32 -0.80 -5.32
N ALA A 83 -0.36 -0.30 -6.34
CA ALA A 83 0.10 0.82 -7.16
C ALA A 83 -0.74 2.07 -6.89
N PHE A 84 -0.10 3.12 -6.41
CA PHE A 84 -0.70 4.44 -6.26
C PHE A 84 -0.45 5.28 -7.51
N THR A 85 -1.53 5.77 -8.11
CA THR A 85 -1.48 6.68 -9.27
C THR A 85 -2.18 7.98 -8.94
N LEU A 86 -1.74 9.07 -9.58
CA LEU A 86 -2.45 10.34 -9.52
C LEU A 86 -3.17 10.54 -10.85
N THR A 87 -4.50 10.58 -10.83
CA THR A 87 -5.29 11.06 -11.97
C THR A 87 -5.59 12.55 -11.79
N PRO A 88 -5.98 13.28 -12.85
CA PRO A 88 -6.31 14.71 -12.74
C PRO A 88 -7.40 15.01 -11.71
N ILE A 89 -8.34 14.08 -11.51
CA ILE A 89 -9.48 14.26 -10.61
C ILE A 89 -9.15 13.81 -9.18
N ALA A 90 -8.56 12.63 -9.04
CA ALA A 90 -8.31 12.04 -7.72
C ALA A 90 -7.14 11.03 -7.73
N PRO A 91 -6.48 10.82 -6.58
CA PRO A 91 -5.57 9.70 -6.41
C PRO A 91 -6.32 8.37 -6.55
N SER A 92 -5.71 7.41 -7.22
CA SER A 92 -6.23 6.05 -7.38
C SER A 92 -5.26 5.02 -6.81
N LEU A 93 -5.81 3.98 -6.20
CA LEU A 93 -5.09 2.83 -5.68
C LEU A 93 -5.51 1.60 -6.48
N ARG A 94 -4.53 0.92 -7.09
CA ARG A 94 -4.73 -0.38 -7.73
C ARG A 94 -4.12 -1.47 -6.87
N ILE A 95 -4.92 -2.48 -6.53
CA ILE A 95 -4.47 -3.69 -5.83
C ILE A 95 -4.49 -4.83 -6.84
N VAL A 96 -3.33 -5.46 -7.05
CA VAL A 96 -3.11 -6.49 -8.07
C VAL A 96 -2.62 -7.75 -7.38
N ARG A 97 -3.27 -8.88 -7.65
CA ARG A 97 -2.73 -10.21 -7.35
C ARG A 97 -1.87 -10.69 -8.52
N LEU A 98 -0.59 -10.95 -8.28
CA LEU A 98 0.42 -11.17 -9.33
C LEU A 98 0.37 -12.54 -10.01
N SER A 99 -0.18 -13.58 -9.38
CA SER A 99 -0.23 -14.94 -9.97
C SER A 99 -1.23 -15.02 -11.13
N ASP A 100 -2.49 -14.61 -10.91
CA ASP A 100 -3.59 -14.82 -11.88
C ASP A 100 -4.57 -13.63 -11.97
N GLY A 101 -4.35 -12.53 -11.23
CA GLY A 101 -5.38 -11.51 -10.99
C GLY A 101 -6.51 -12.05 -10.10
N PRO A 102 -7.33 -11.20 -9.45
CA PRO A 102 -7.94 -10.00 -9.99
C PRO A 102 -7.20 -8.70 -9.65
N THR A 103 -7.63 -7.64 -10.34
CA THR A 103 -7.17 -6.26 -10.18
C THR A 103 -8.31 -5.38 -9.70
N LEU A 104 -8.15 -4.83 -8.49
CA LEU A 104 -9.11 -3.92 -7.89
C LEU A 104 -8.61 -2.49 -8.10
N SER A 105 -9.44 -1.66 -8.72
CA SER A 105 -9.17 -0.23 -8.89
C SER A 105 -10.05 0.57 -7.94
N PHE A 106 -9.40 1.24 -7.00
CA PHE A 106 -10.03 2.14 -6.04
C PHE A 106 -9.73 3.60 -6.39
N ARG A 107 -10.71 4.45 -6.14
CA ARG A 107 -10.54 5.90 -6.03
C ARG A 107 -10.40 6.25 -4.56
N ILE A 108 -9.39 7.04 -4.21
CA ILE A 108 -9.22 7.54 -2.85
C ILE A 108 -10.05 8.83 -2.73
N GLU A 109 -11.10 8.82 -1.91
CA GLU A 109 -11.92 10.03 -1.67
C GLU A 109 -11.28 10.92 -0.62
N ARG A 110 -10.88 10.34 0.52
CA ARG A 110 -10.23 11.03 1.62
C ARG A 110 -8.99 10.29 2.04
N TYR A 111 -7.92 11.01 2.37
CA TYR A 111 -6.74 10.41 2.99
C TYR A 111 -6.13 11.37 4.01
N SER A 112 -5.44 10.81 4.99
CA SER A 112 -4.62 11.54 5.95
C SER A 112 -3.30 10.79 6.18
N LEU A 113 -2.22 11.54 6.35
CA LEU A 113 -0.89 10.96 6.50
C LEU A 113 -0.64 10.58 7.97
N ILE A 114 0.30 9.66 8.18
CA ILE A 114 0.71 9.28 9.55
C ILE A 114 1.18 10.49 10.35
N LYS A 115 1.89 11.43 9.71
CA LYS A 115 2.38 12.65 10.38
C LYS A 115 1.26 13.52 10.91
N ASP A 116 0.16 13.65 10.17
CA ASP A 116 -0.96 14.52 10.55
C ASP A 116 -1.73 13.92 11.72
N ILE A 117 -1.89 12.59 11.72
CA ILE A 117 -2.51 11.84 12.81
C ILE A 117 -1.66 11.90 14.08
N LEU A 118 -0.34 11.73 13.95
CA LEU A 118 0.59 11.85 15.07
C LEU A 118 0.60 13.26 15.67
N ASN A 119 0.51 14.30 14.84
CA ASN A 119 0.44 15.69 15.29
C ASN A 119 -0.90 16.02 15.99
N THR A 120 -1.98 15.36 15.58
CA THR A 120 -3.30 15.53 16.23
C THR A 120 -3.33 14.86 17.61
N SER A 121 -2.52 13.82 17.82
CA SER A 121 -2.42 13.12 19.11
C SER A 121 -1.60 13.91 20.12
N ARG A 122 -2.15 14.13 21.32
CA ARG A 122 -1.46 14.82 22.43
C ARG A 122 -0.18 14.10 22.88
N ARG A 123 -0.03 12.81 22.57
CA ARG A 123 1.16 12.00 22.90
C ARG A 123 1.63 11.27 21.65
N ALA A 124 2.51 11.92 20.89
CA ALA A 124 3.17 11.31 19.75
C ALA A 124 4.05 10.14 20.22
N ARG A 125 3.83 8.96 19.63
CA ARG A 125 4.62 7.75 19.92
C ARG A 125 5.76 7.62 18.94
N SER A 126 6.94 7.22 19.43
CA SER A 126 8.03 6.75 18.59
C SER A 126 7.68 5.36 18.05
N VAL A 127 7.23 5.31 16.80
CA VAL A 127 6.83 4.05 16.16
C VAL A 127 8.08 3.35 15.63
N GLY A 128 8.55 2.31 16.33
CA GLY A 128 9.82 1.65 16.01
C GLY A 128 9.71 0.13 16.01
N MET A 129 9.67 -0.49 17.20
CA MET A 129 9.69 -1.96 17.32
C MET A 129 8.36 -2.64 16.97
N GLU A 130 7.27 -1.88 16.86
CA GLU A 130 5.94 -2.40 16.54
C GLU A 130 5.85 -2.87 15.08
N TYR A 131 6.71 -2.34 14.19
CA TYR A 131 6.72 -2.68 12.76
C TYR A 131 7.38 -4.02 12.40
N LEU A 132 8.09 -4.64 13.35
CA LEU A 132 8.72 -5.94 13.13
C LEU A 132 7.71 -7.09 13.05
N SER A 133 6.59 -6.98 13.75
CA SER A 133 5.51 -7.98 13.74
C SER A 133 4.45 -7.63 12.70
N PRO A 134 3.92 -8.56 11.89
CA PRO A 134 2.88 -8.26 10.91
C PRO A 134 1.59 -7.75 11.58
N PRO A 135 0.82 -6.86 10.91
CA PRO A 135 -0.46 -6.41 11.43
C PRO A 135 -1.56 -7.48 11.31
N LEU A 136 -2.51 -7.46 12.23
CA LEU A 136 -3.72 -8.26 12.19
C LEU A 136 -4.80 -7.56 11.36
N LEU A 137 -5.51 -8.31 10.52
CA LEU A 137 -6.63 -7.78 9.74
C LEU A 137 -7.94 -7.98 10.51
N VAL A 138 -8.68 -6.89 10.69
CA VAL A 138 -10.08 -6.92 11.16
C VAL A 138 -10.97 -6.37 10.06
N LEU A 139 -11.91 -7.21 9.62
CA LEU A 139 -12.91 -6.86 8.63
C LEU A 139 -14.22 -6.57 9.36
N ALA A 140 -14.72 -5.35 9.23
CA ALA A 140 -15.96 -4.91 9.87
C ALA A 140 -17.00 -4.53 8.83
N SER A 141 -18.26 -4.79 9.14
CA SER A 141 -19.42 -4.36 8.34
C SER A 141 -19.47 -4.91 6.91
N PHE A 142 -18.76 -6.00 6.63
CA PHE A 142 -18.91 -6.73 5.36
C PHE A 142 -20.14 -7.64 5.41
N PRO A 143 -21.03 -7.60 4.41
CA PRO A 143 -22.17 -8.50 4.37
C PRO A 143 -21.70 -9.95 4.14
N PRO A 144 -22.32 -10.94 4.81
CA PRO A 144 -21.97 -12.33 4.60
C PRO A 144 -22.30 -12.76 3.16
N PRO A 145 -21.58 -13.76 2.60
CA PRO A 145 -21.85 -14.26 1.27
C PRO A 145 -23.24 -14.92 1.23
N SER A 146 -24.21 -14.20 0.69
CA SER A 146 -25.57 -14.67 0.42
C SER A 146 -25.85 -14.55 -1.08
N PRO A 147 -26.70 -15.40 -1.69
CA PRO A 147 -27.13 -15.24 -3.09
C PRO A 147 -27.78 -13.88 -3.38
N THR A 148 -28.23 -13.15 -2.36
CA THR A 148 -28.80 -11.80 -2.47
C THR A 148 -27.75 -10.68 -2.43
N THR A 149 -26.51 -10.97 -2.05
CA THR A 149 -25.43 -9.99 -1.89
C THR A 149 -24.65 -9.88 -3.20
N PRO A 150 -24.25 -8.66 -3.61
CA PRO A 150 -23.56 -8.52 -4.88
C PRO A 150 -22.18 -9.20 -4.84
N PRO A 151 -21.80 -9.93 -5.91
CA PRO A 151 -20.63 -10.82 -5.92
C PRO A 151 -19.28 -10.11 -5.76
N HIS A 152 -19.25 -8.79 -5.92
CA HIS A 152 -18.03 -7.99 -5.78
C HIS A 152 -17.57 -7.82 -4.32
N LEU A 153 -18.48 -7.88 -3.34
CA LEU A 153 -18.13 -7.66 -1.92
C LEU A 153 -17.37 -8.84 -1.31
N PRO A 154 -17.80 -10.12 -1.49
CA PRO A 154 -17.00 -11.26 -1.05
C PRO A 154 -15.64 -11.34 -1.74
N LEU A 155 -15.56 -10.94 -3.02
CA LEU A 155 -14.31 -10.88 -3.76
C LEU A 155 -13.36 -9.84 -3.16
N LEU A 156 -13.86 -8.63 -2.90
CA LEU A 156 -13.10 -7.57 -2.25
C LEU A 156 -12.63 -7.99 -0.85
N MET A 157 -13.49 -8.64 -0.07
CA MET A 157 -13.14 -9.18 1.25
C MET A 157 -11.99 -10.20 1.13
N LYS A 158 -12.10 -11.17 0.22
CA LYS A 158 -11.06 -12.18 -0.02
C LYS A 158 -9.76 -11.58 -0.53
N SER A 159 -9.82 -10.54 -1.36
CA SER A 159 -8.64 -9.80 -1.81
C SER A 159 -7.90 -9.16 -0.65
N PHE A 160 -8.60 -8.45 0.24
CA PHE A 160 -7.97 -7.89 1.45
C PHE A 160 -7.43 -8.97 2.39
N GLN A 161 -8.15 -10.08 2.59
CA GLN A 161 -7.66 -11.21 3.37
C GLN A 161 -6.36 -11.78 2.79
N SER A 162 -6.26 -11.87 1.47
CA SER A 162 -5.08 -12.46 0.83
C SER A 162 -3.81 -11.61 0.97
N ILE A 163 -3.93 -10.29 1.22
CA ILE A 163 -2.78 -9.38 1.42
C ILE A 163 -2.07 -9.68 2.73
N PHE A 164 -2.82 -10.10 3.75
CA PHE A 164 -2.29 -10.39 5.07
C PHE A 164 -2.03 -11.88 5.24
N PRO A 165 -1.06 -12.28 6.08
CA PRO A 165 -0.87 -13.69 6.39
C PRO A 165 -2.16 -14.29 6.96
N PRO A 166 -2.51 -15.53 6.59
CA PRO A 166 -3.69 -16.18 7.14
C PRO A 166 -3.55 -16.29 8.66
N LEU A 167 -4.58 -15.87 9.38
CA LEU A 167 -4.60 -15.87 10.83
C LEU A 167 -5.42 -17.08 11.32
N SER A 168 -4.80 -17.94 12.13
CA SER A 168 -5.52 -18.95 12.89
C SER A 168 -5.32 -18.71 14.38
N PRO A 169 -6.40 -18.72 15.20
CA PRO A 169 -6.32 -18.36 16.61
C PRO A 169 -5.43 -19.31 17.43
N ASN A 170 -5.26 -20.54 16.96
CA ASN A 170 -4.49 -21.57 17.65
C ASN A 170 -2.98 -21.46 17.45
N THR A 171 -2.52 -20.78 16.38
CA THR A 171 -1.08 -20.68 16.05
C THR A 171 -0.50 -19.31 16.35
N LEU A 172 -1.35 -18.35 16.75
CA LEU A 172 -0.96 -16.96 16.93
C LEU A 172 -0.43 -16.72 18.34
N SER A 173 0.83 -16.29 18.44
CA SER A 173 1.41 -15.86 19.72
C SER A 173 1.01 -14.43 20.06
N LEU A 174 0.62 -14.17 21.30
CA LEU A 174 0.17 -12.84 21.73
C LEU A 174 1.28 -11.78 21.63
N SER A 175 2.54 -12.16 21.75
CA SER A 175 3.69 -11.25 21.60
C SER A 175 3.80 -10.61 20.20
N SER A 176 3.29 -11.32 19.17
CA SER A 176 3.27 -10.83 17.79
C SER A 176 2.08 -9.91 17.49
N ALA A 177 1.03 -9.96 18.29
CA ALA A 177 -0.21 -9.18 18.12
C ALA A 177 -0.05 -7.73 18.62
N ARG A 178 0.69 -6.90 17.86
CA ARG A 178 0.95 -5.49 18.25
C ARG A 178 0.15 -4.47 17.45
N ARG A 179 -0.23 -4.80 16.22
CA ARG A 179 -0.83 -3.89 15.25
C ARG A 179 -2.09 -4.48 14.65
N VAL A 180 -3.06 -3.63 14.39
CA VAL A 180 -4.35 -4.00 13.79
C VAL A 180 -4.68 -3.03 12.66
N VAL A 181 -4.98 -3.58 11.50
CA VAL A 181 -5.58 -2.87 10.38
C VAL A 181 -7.08 -3.17 10.40
N LEU A 182 -7.88 -2.13 10.59
CA LEU A 182 -9.32 -2.17 10.49
C LEU A 182 -9.73 -1.75 9.08
N ILE A 183 -10.48 -2.62 8.43
CA ILE A 183 -11.16 -2.32 7.17
C ILE A 183 -12.65 -2.38 7.43
N SER A 184 -13.33 -1.23 7.33
CA SER A 184 -14.77 -1.13 7.56
C SER A 184 -15.48 -0.77 6.27
N TYR A 185 -16.50 -1.54 5.91
CA TYR A 185 -17.35 -1.24 4.75
C TYR A 185 -18.56 -0.41 5.15
N ASN A 186 -18.77 0.72 4.49
CA ASN A 186 -19.98 1.53 4.64
C ASN A 186 -20.96 1.22 3.51
N SER A 187 -22.09 0.57 3.84
CA SER A 187 -23.11 0.18 2.87
C SER A 187 -23.86 1.36 2.24
N GLU A 188 -23.96 2.51 2.92
CA GLU A 188 -24.69 3.68 2.40
C GLU A 188 -23.93 4.38 1.28
N ARG A 189 -22.60 4.45 1.42
CA ARG A 189 -21.73 5.17 0.47
C ARG A 189 -21.00 4.23 -0.50
N GLY A 190 -20.97 2.93 -0.23
CA GLY A 190 -20.13 1.98 -0.96
C GLY A 190 -18.64 2.23 -0.76
N THR A 191 -18.26 2.91 0.32
CA THR A 191 -16.87 3.26 0.64
C THR A 191 -16.28 2.28 1.67
N VAL A 192 -14.97 2.05 1.57
CA VAL A 192 -14.18 1.21 2.44
C VAL A 192 -13.22 2.11 3.22
N ASP A 193 -13.41 2.14 4.53
CA ASP A 193 -12.54 2.85 5.46
C ASP A 193 -11.34 1.98 5.81
N PHE A 194 -10.14 2.49 5.59
CA PHE A 194 -8.88 1.89 6.00
C PHE A 194 -8.32 2.65 7.19
N ARG A 195 -8.13 1.96 8.32
CA ARG A 195 -7.56 2.54 9.55
C ARG A 195 -6.55 1.60 10.17
N HIS A 196 -5.50 2.16 10.76
CA HIS A 196 -4.42 1.39 11.38
C HIS A 196 -4.21 1.83 12.83
N TYR A 197 -4.32 0.84 13.72
CA TYR A 197 -4.22 0.98 15.16
C TYR A 197 -3.09 0.13 15.72
N VAL A 198 -2.52 0.60 16.82
CA VAL A 198 -1.62 -0.16 17.69
C VAL A 198 -2.40 -0.59 18.92
N ILE A 199 -2.21 -1.85 19.30
CA ILE A 199 -2.83 -2.42 20.51
C ILE A 199 -2.01 -1.97 21.72
N LYS A 200 -2.70 -1.40 22.71
CA LYS A 200 -2.17 -1.06 24.02
C LYS A 200 -2.91 -1.81 25.09
N VAL A 201 -2.17 -2.55 25.89
CA VAL A 201 -2.71 -3.25 27.06
C VAL A 201 -2.48 -2.37 28.28
N LYS A 202 -3.57 -2.07 29.01
CA LYS A 202 -3.54 -1.32 30.27
C LYS A 202 -3.96 -2.24 31.42
N PRO A 203 -3.41 -2.07 32.64
CA PRO A 203 -3.91 -2.77 33.82
C PRO A 203 -5.39 -2.42 34.04
N TYR A 204 -6.22 -3.44 34.25
CA TYR A 204 -7.64 -3.29 34.58
C TYR A 204 -7.80 -3.10 36.10
N GLY A 205 -8.80 -2.33 36.53
CA GLY A 205 -9.12 -2.14 37.96
C GLY A 205 -8.19 -1.25 38.78
N VAL A 206 -7.21 -0.56 38.17
CA VAL A 206 -6.33 0.40 38.87
C VAL A 206 -6.62 1.84 38.45
N SER A 207 -6.69 2.76 39.41
CA SER A 207 -6.84 4.18 39.13
C SER A 207 -5.58 4.73 38.45
N LYS A 208 -5.71 5.81 37.67
CA LYS A 208 -4.57 6.47 37.03
C LYS A 208 -3.48 6.90 38.03
N ARG A 209 -3.87 7.22 39.27
CA ARG A 209 -2.97 7.67 40.33
C ARG A 209 -2.13 6.51 40.88
N VAL A 210 -2.78 5.39 41.21
CA VAL A 210 -2.10 4.14 41.57
C VAL A 210 -1.18 3.69 40.45
N ARG A 211 -1.64 3.83 39.20
CA ARG A 211 -0.80 3.54 38.02
C ARG A 211 0.44 4.42 37.95
N ARG A 212 0.33 5.74 38.18
CA ARG A 212 1.51 6.63 38.18
C ARG A 212 2.49 6.27 39.29
N ILE A 213 2.01 5.82 40.46
CA ILE A 213 2.86 5.30 41.54
C ILE A 213 3.58 4.03 41.11
N LEU A 214 2.86 3.06 40.54
CA LEU A 214 3.45 1.81 40.06
C LEU A 214 4.43 2.03 38.90
N GLU A 215 4.13 2.95 37.99
CA GLU A 215 5.02 3.32 36.88
C GLU A 215 6.24 4.13 37.39
N GLY A 216 6.05 5.04 38.34
CA GLY A 216 7.12 5.83 38.96
C GLY A 216 8.11 4.97 39.76
N ALA A 217 7.61 4.02 40.56
CA ALA A 217 8.43 3.10 41.35
C ALA A 217 9.26 2.13 40.48
N THR A 218 8.86 1.88 39.24
CA THR A 218 9.51 0.92 38.33
C THR A 218 10.28 1.60 37.19
N ASN A 219 10.24 2.93 37.09
CA ASN A 219 10.99 3.70 36.10
C ASN A 219 12.35 4.12 36.66
N SER A 220 13.43 3.66 36.02
CA SER A 220 14.81 4.03 36.36
C SER A 220 15.21 5.45 35.96
N ASN A 221 14.26 6.26 35.46
CA ASN A 221 14.52 7.60 34.95
C ASN A 221 14.10 8.65 36.00
N PRO A 222 15.05 9.33 36.67
CA PRO A 222 14.76 10.15 37.85
C PRO A 222 13.95 11.42 37.53
N ASN A 223 13.96 11.91 36.29
CA ASN A 223 13.26 13.15 35.92
C ASN A 223 11.81 12.96 35.42
N SER A 224 11.38 11.73 35.15
CA SER A 224 10.00 11.44 34.68
C SER A 224 9.21 10.53 35.63
N GLY A 225 9.84 10.07 36.71
CA GLY A 225 9.28 9.14 37.68
C GLY A 225 8.95 9.76 39.04
N VAL A 226 9.32 11.02 39.27
CA VAL A 226 9.02 11.72 40.53
C VAL A 226 7.58 12.22 40.47
N LEU A 227 6.75 11.64 41.34
CA LEU A 227 5.44 12.19 41.63
C LEU A 227 5.65 13.49 42.40
N ASP A 228 5.07 14.57 41.92
CA ASP A 228 5.04 15.80 42.69
C ASP A 228 4.00 15.66 43.81
N LEU A 229 4.49 15.31 45.00
CA LEU A 229 3.73 15.23 46.24
C LEU A 229 3.86 16.53 47.05
N GLY A 230 4.49 17.58 46.52
CA GLY A 230 4.81 18.80 47.28
C GLY A 230 3.57 19.54 47.82
N ASN A 231 2.42 19.32 47.20
CA ASN A 231 1.15 19.93 47.60
C ASN A 231 0.28 19.04 48.49
N GLU A 232 0.71 17.83 48.80
CA GLU A 232 -0.11 16.83 49.50
C GLU A 232 0.52 16.45 50.83
N LYS A 233 -0.31 16.35 51.87
CA LYS A 233 0.16 16.10 53.24
C LYS A 233 0.39 14.61 53.52
N ASP A 234 -0.28 13.74 52.77
CA ASP A 234 -0.22 12.28 52.93
C ASP A 234 -0.44 11.57 51.58
N VAL A 235 0.13 10.36 51.43
CA VAL A 235 -0.04 9.50 50.26
C VAL A 235 -1.50 9.04 50.12
N ALA A 236 -2.21 8.90 51.24
CA ALA A 236 -3.64 8.62 51.23
C ALA A 236 -4.45 9.76 50.57
N ASP A 237 -4.02 11.01 50.75
CA ASP A 237 -4.66 12.18 50.16
C ASP A 237 -4.49 12.20 48.63
N PHE A 238 -3.30 11.82 48.12
CA PHE A 238 -3.07 11.61 46.68
C PHE A 238 -4.04 10.57 46.09
N LEU A 239 -4.16 9.43 46.77
CA LEU A 239 -4.95 8.28 46.30
C LEU A 239 -6.45 8.56 46.37
N LEU A 240 -6.91 9.26 47.42
CA LEU A 240 -8.32 9.53 47.70
C LEU A 240 -8.80 10.92 47.26
N ARG A 241 -7.93 11.75 46.65
CA ARG A 241 -8.25 13.13 46.24
C ARG A 241 -9.59 13.24 45.51
N LYS A 242 -10.44 14.15 45.97
CA LYS A 242 -11.82 14.34 45.49
C LYS A 242 -11.83 14.81 44.02
N ARG A 243 -12.81 14.32 43.26
CA ARG A 243 -13.00 14.65 41.84
C ARG A 243 -13.18 16.16 41.67
N GLY A 244 -12.25 16.82 40.98
CA GLY A 244 -12.31 18.26 40.69
C GLY A 244 -11.24 19.12 41.36
N ASP A 245 -10.38 18.56 42.22
CA ASP A 245 -9.26 19.32 42.78
C ASP A 245 -8.06 19.43 41.81
N PRO A 246 -7.34 20.56 41.79
CA PRO A 246 -6.28 20.85 40.82
C PRO A 246 -5.05 19.94 40.99
N GLY A 247 -4.89 18.96 40.10
CA GLY A 247 -3.75 18.04 40.14
C GLY A 247 -2.39 18.73 39.89
N PRO A 248 -1.27 18.03 40.16
CA PRO A 248 0.10 18.55 40.00
C PRO A 248 0.49 18.97 38.57
N ASP A 249 -0.38 18.73 37.57
CA ASP A 249 -0.20 19.15 36.17
C ASP A 249 -1.00 20.43 35.84
N GLY A 250 -1.50 21.17 36.86
CA GLY A 250 -2.29 22.39 36.70
C GLY A 250 -3.65 22.21 36.00
N GLY A 251 -4.01 20.96 35.66
CA GLY A 251 -5.26 20.61 35.01
C GLY A 251 -6.27 20.06 36.00
N TYR A 252 -7.50 20.57 35.94
CA TYR A 252 -8.67 19.89 36.51
C TYR A 252 -8.77 18.49 35.88
N GLU A 253 -8.92 17.43 36.67
CA GLU A 253 -9.35 16.11 36.17
C GLU A 253 -10.81 16.23 35.70
N SER A 254 -11.02 16.82 34.52
CA SER A 254 -12.36 17.01 33.95
C SER A 254 -13.05 15.66 33.78
N ALA A 255 -14.38 15.67 33.81
CA ALA A 255 -15.25 14.51 33.70
C ALA A 255 -14.92 13.54 32.55
N ALA A 256 -14.33 14.04 31.46
CA ALA A 256 -13.84 13.26 30.32
C ALA A 256 -12.60 12.39 30.62
N SER A 257 -11.88 12.65 31.71
CA SER A 257 -10.72 11.86 32.14
C SER A 257 -11.08 10.73 33.11
N SER A 258 -12.26 10.79 33.75
CA SER A 258 -12.78 9.77 34.65
C SER A 258 -13.55 8.64 33.94
N THR A 259 -13.96 8.83 32.69
CA THR A 259 -14.33 7.72 31.79
C THR A 259 -13.13 6.89 31.32
N GLU A 260 -11.89 7.33 31.61
CA GLU A 260 -10.67 6.57 31.29
C GLU A 260 -10.19 5.66 32.43
N SER A 261 -10.81 5.72 33.62
CA SER A 261 -10.70 4.65 34.62
C SER A 261 -11.67 3.55 34.22
N VAL A 262 -11.12 2.46 33.66
CA VAL A 262 -11.81 1.24 33.26
C VAL A 262 -12.24 0.45 34.50
N ALA A 263 -13.02 1.08 35.36
CA ALA A 263 -13.63 0.45 36.54
C ALA A 263 -15.12 0.15 36.31
N GLY A 264 -15.66 0.41 35.11
CA GLY A 264 -17.08 0.26 34.83
C GLY A 264 -17.46 -0.17 33.41
N ASP A 265 -16.51 -0.57 32.56
CA ASP A 265 -16.83 -1.10 31.22
C ASP A 265 -16.15 -2.47 31.06
N ASP A 266 -16.81 -3.51 31.56
CA ASP A 266 -16.37 -4.92 31.45
C ASP A 266 -16.23 -5.37 30.00
N ARG A 267 -16.78 -4.60 29.05
CA ARG A 267 -16.69 -4.84 27.61
C ARG A 267 -15.24 -4.77 27.07
N ASP A 268 -14.39 -3.95 27.69
CA ASP A 268 -13.00 -3.77 27.27
C ASP A 268 -12.01 -4.66 28.06
N ALA A 269 -12.50 -5.39 29.05
CA ALA A 269 -11.70 -6.23 29.94
C ALA A 269 -11.50 -7.62 29.34
N VAL A 270 -10.24 -8.04 29.20
CA VAL A 270 -9.86 -9.33 28.63
C VAL A 270 -8.82 -10.00 29.52
N ASP A 271 -8.95 -11.30 29.71
CA ASP A 271 -7.98 -12.12 30.45
C ASP A 271 -6.84 -12.53 29.50
N LEU A 272 -5.59 -12.21 29.87
CA LEU A 272 -4.44 -12.53 29.05
C LEU A 272 -4.12 -14.04 29.07
N ALA A 273 -4.20 -14.69 27.91
CA ALA A 273 -3.86 -16.12 27.77
C ALA A 273 -2.34 -16.41 27.82
N GLU A 274 -1.50 -15.43 27.49
CA GLU A 274 -0.04 -15.49 27.49
C GLU A 274 0.55 -14.15 27.93
N ASP A 275 1.85 -14.13 28.21
CA ASP A 275 2.56 -12.89 28.51
C ASP A 275 2.55 -11.96 27.29
N TYR A 276 2.15 -10.71 27.51
CA TYR A 276 2.11 -9.69 26.46
C TYR A 276 3.24 -8.68 26.62
N VAL A 277 3.65 -8.07 25.51
CA VAL A 277 4.76 -7.13 25.49
C VAL A 277 4.42 -5.88 26.33
N GLY A 278 5.31 -5.54 27.25
CA GLY A 278 5.15 -4.38 28.14
C GLY A 278 5.36 -4.76 29.60
N ARG A 279 5.58 -3.75 30.45
CA ARG A 279 5.81 -3.98 31.87
C ARG A 279 4.53 -4.46 32.55
N ASN A 280 4.67 -5.44 33.44
CA ASN A 280 3.59 -6.00 34.23
C ASN A 280 2.45 -6.66 33.45
N ASN A 281 2.64 -7.16 32.22
CA ASN A 281 1.61 -7.88 31.47
C ASN A 281 1.83 -9.41 31.52
N LYS A 282 1.52 -10.02 32.66
CA LYS A 282 1.66 -11.47 32.87
C LYS A 282 0.39 -12.23 32.49
N LYS A 283 0.56 -13.50 32.09
CA LYS A 283 -0.51 -14.48 31.85
C LYS A 283 -1.47 -14.55 33.04
N GLY A 284 -2.77 -14.70 32.74
CA GLY A 284 -3.85 -14.87 33.72
C GLY A 284 -4.33 -13.57 34.38
N GLN A 285 -3.78 -12.41 34.01
CA GLN A 285 -4.22 -11.13 34.54
C GLN A 285 -5.30 -10.50 33.67
N LYS A 286 -6.34 -9.95 34.31
CA LYS A 286 -7.36 -9.13 33.66
C LYS A 286 -6.73 -7.83 33.19
N ARG A 287 -6.87 -7.50 31.90
CA ARG A 287 -6.31 -6.29 31.30
C ARG A 287 -7.31 -5.63 30.37
N ALA A 288 -7.24 -4.31 30.30
CA ALA A 288 -8.05 -3.52 29.38
C ALA A 288 -7.29 -3.32 28.07
N VAL A 289 -7.92 -3.62 26.94
CA VAL A 289 -7.34 -3.39 25.61
C VAL A 289 -7.75 -1.99 25.12
N ARG A 290 -6.78 -1.21 24.65
CA ARG A 290 -6.99 0.10 24.03
C ARG A 290 -6.33 0.13 22.66
N LEU A 291 -6.96 0.85 21.74
CA LEU A 291 -6.45 1.05 20.41
C LEU A 291 -5.98 2.49 20.29
N ASP A 292 -4.70 2.66 19.98
CA ASP A 292 -4.12 3.96 19.67
C ASP A 292 -3.91 4.05 18.17
N GLU A 293 -4.35 5.14 17.56
CA GLU A 293 -4.24 5.30 16.14
C GLU A 293 -2.82 5.71 15.71
N VAL A 294 -2.29 5.02 14.70
CA VAL A 294 -0.99 5.34 14.09
C VAL A 294 -1.15 5.89 12.68
N GLY A 295 -2.13 5.38 11.92
CA GLY A 295 -2.42 5.82 10.55
C GLY A 295 -1.76 4.99 9.45
N PRO A 296 -2.02 5.27 8.15
CA PRO A 296 -2.85 6.35 7.59
C PRO A 296 -4.37 6.06 7.66
N ARG A 297 -5.21 7.11 7.63
CA ARG A 297 -6.66 6.96 7.38
C ARG A 297 -6.92 7.15 5.90
N MET A 298 -7.68 6.25 5.29
CA MET A 298 -8.15 6.43 3.92
C MET A 298 -9.60 6.00 3.78
N GLU A 299 -10.33 6.72 2.95
CA GLU A 299 -11.64 6.32 2.45
C GLU A 299 -11.48 5.93 0.97
N LEU A 300 -11.73 4.66 0.68
CA LEU A 300 -11.54 4.05 -0.63
C LEU A 300 -12.89 3.74 -1.24
N ARG A 301 -13.08 4.13 -2.50
CA ARG A 301 -14.27 3.83 -3.28
C ARG A 301 -13.92 2.88 -4.42
N LEU A 302 -14.65 1.77 -4.54
CA LEU A 302 -14.37 0.74 -5.53
C LEU A 302 -14.90 1.15 -6.90
N VAL A 303 -14.01 1.44 -7.85
CA VAL A 303 -14.40 1.88 -9.21
C VAL A 303 -14.65 0.69 -10.12
N LYS A 304 -13.67 -0.21 -10.22
CA LYS A 304 -13.75 -1.37 -11.11
C LYS A 304 -12.98 -2.56 -10.57
N ILE A 305 -13.48 -3.75 -10.91
CA ILE A 305 -12.79 -5.03 -10.73
C ILE A 305 -12.55 -5.61 -12.12
N THR A 306 -11.30 -5.88 -12.41
CA THR A 306 -10.87 -6.55 -13.64
C THR A 306 -10.26 -7.90 -13.30
N GLU A 307 -10.51 -8.88 -14.15
CA GLU A 307 -9.82 -10.17 -14.11
C GLU A 307 -8.38 -10.01 -14.63
N GLY A 308 -7.45 -10.80 -14.10
CA GLY A 308 -6.06 -10.73 -14.53
C GLY A 308 -5.24 -9.57 -13.96
N VAL A 309 -4.04 -9.44 -14.51
CA VAL A 309 -2.99 -8.48 -14.15
C VAL A 309 -3.05 -7.29 -15.13
N PRO A 310 -2.76 -6.04 -14.73
CA PRO A 310 -2.86 -4.90 -15.64
C PRO A 310 -1.99 -5.09 -16.89
N GLY A 311 -2.64 -4.95 -18.05
CA GLY A 311 -2.07 -5.04 -19.39
C GLY A 311 -2.10 -6.44 -20.04
N LYS A 312 -2.63 -7.46 -19.35
CA LYS A 312 -3.21 -8.62 -20.02
C LYS A 312 -4.69 -8.34 -20.28
N GLU A 313 -5.20 -8.75 -21.44
CA GLU A 313 -6.64 -8.68 -21.74
C GLU A 313 -7.40 -9.48 -20.66
N GLY A 314 -8.27 -8.79 -19.92
CA GLY A 314 -9.02 -9.37 -18.81
C GLY A 314 -10.41 -8.76 -18.72
N GLY A 315 -11.41 -9.60 -18.47
CA GLY A 315 -12.81 -9.16 -18.38
C GLY A 315 -13.05 -8.21 -17.21
N VAL A 316 -13.89 -7.21 -17.40
CA VAL A 316 -14.37 -6.35 -16.30
C VAL A 316 -15.49 -7.07 -15.57
N ILE A 317 -15.24 -7.50 -14.33
CA ILE A 317 -16.21 -8.20 -13.47
C ILE A 317 -17.22 -7.20 -12.89
N TYR A 318 -16.75 -6.02 -12.48
CA TYR A 318 -17.56 -5.00 -11.85
C TYR A 318 -17.13 -3.60 -12.27
N HIS A 319 -18.10 -2.71 -12.48
CA HIS A 319 -17.88 -1.29 -12.72
C HIS A 319 -18.96 -0.48 -12.02
N GLU A 320 -18.56 0.41 -11.11
CA GLU A 320 -19.48 1.19 -10.28
C GLU A 320 -20.38 2.11 -11.11
N PHE A 321 -19.80 2.83 -12.08
CA PHE A 321 -20.56 3.73 -12.93
C PHE A 321 -21.51 3.00 -13.89
N GLY A 322 -21.28 1.71 -14.15
CA GLY A 322 -22.20 0.91 -14.97
C GLY A 322 -23.55 0.72 -14.26
N THR A 323 -23.51 0.58 -12.93
CA THR A 323 -24.70 0.42 -12.08
C THR A 323 -25.41 1.75 -11.85
N ILE A 324 -24.66 2.85 -11.65
CA ILE A 324 -25.23 4.20 -11.50
C ILE A 324 -25.90 4.66 -12.82
N PHE A 325 -25.29 4.38 -13.97
CA PHE A 325 -25.87 4.71 -15.28
C PHE A 325 -27.15 3.90 -15.56
N THR A 326 -27.26 2.66 -15.07
CA THR A 326 -28.50 1.87 -15.21
C THR A 326 -29.64 2.36 -14.32
N ILE A 327 -29.34 2.88 -13.12
CA ILE A 327 -30.35 3.36 -12.15
C ILE A 327 -30.85 4.77 -12.49
N LEU A 328 -29.96 5.68 -12.93
CA LEU A 328 -30.36 7.05 -13.30
C LEU A 328 -31.06 7.15 -14.67
N PHE A 329 -30.81 6.21 -15.59
CA PHE A 329 -31.50 6.19 -16.89
C PHE A 329 -32.86 5.48 -16.87
N SER A 330 -33.23 4.77 -15.79
CA SER A 330 -34.57 4.14 -15.75
C SER A 330 -35.69 5.15 -15.46
N THR A 331 -35.36 6.36 -14.99
CA THR A 331 -36.32 7.39 -14.57
C THR A 331 -36.39 8.61 -15.49
N ARG A 332 -35.59 8.67 -16.57
CA ARG A 332 -35.71 9.72 -17.60
C ARG A 332 -35.67 9.14 -19.01
N PHE A 333 -36.81 9.33 -19.67
CA PHE A 333 -37.10 9.06 -21.07
C PHE A 333 -36.11 9.82 -21.99
N LEU A 334 -35.05 9.14 -22.46
CA LEU A 334 -34.30 9.51 -23.67
C LEU A 334 -33.65 8.23 -24.27
N PRO A 335 -33.86 7.91 -25.55
CA PRO A 335 -33.27 6.74 -26.18
C PRO A 335 -31.87 7.08 -26.71
N ARG A 336 -30.81 6.70 -26.00
CA ARG A 336 -29.50 6.51 -26.64
C ARG A 336 -28.56 5.63 -25.83
N SER A 337 -28.27 4.46 -26.40
CA SER A 337 -27.11 3.58 -26.19
C SER A 337 -26.59 3.45 -24.74
N THR A 338 -27.30 2.69 -23.92
CA THR A 338 -26.75 2.14 -22.68
C THR A 338 -25.85 0.95 -23.01
N VAL A 339 -24.60 1.05 -22.59
CA VAL A 339 -23.52 0.05 -22.73
C VAL A 339 -23.85 -1.21 -21.93
N LYS A 340 -24.76 -2.02 -22.44
CA LYS A 340 -24.66 -3.48 -22.33
C LYS A 340 -24.20 -3.92 -23.70
N LYS A 341 -22.90 -4.23 -23.85
CA LYS A 341 -22.42 -4.87 -25.09
C LYS A 341 -23.37 -6.03 -25.38
N SER A 342 -24.11 -5.92 -26.47
CA SER A 342 -25.01 -6.98 -26.91
C SER A 342 -24.21 -8.27 -27.01
N LYS A 343 -24.80 -9.44 -26.72
CA LYS A 343 -24.12 -10.73 -26.90
C LYS A 343 -23.50 -10.88 -28.31
N LYS A 344 -24.09 -10.21 -29.31
CA LYS A 344 -23.56 -10.14 -30.68
C LYS A 344 -22.32 -9.25 -30.81
N GLU A 345 -22.25 -8.15 -30.08
CA GLU A 345 -21.11 -7.23 -30.12
C GLU A 345 -19.92 -7.74 -29.30
N ALA A 346 -20.18 -8.38 -28.17
CA ALA A 346 -19.16 -9.12 -27.41
C ALA A 346 -18.58 -10.28 -28.23
N ALA A 347 -19.41 -11.03 -28.96
CA ALA A 347 -18.97 -12.09 -29.87
C ALA A 347 -18.21 -11.53 -31.09
N ALA A 348 -18.60 -10.37 -31.61
CA ALA A 348 -17.86 -9.70 -32.68
C ALA A 348 -16.48 -9.24 -32.19
N GLN A 349 -16.39 -8.68 -30.98
CA GLN A 349 -15.12 -8.29 -30.37
C GLN A 349 -14.22 -9.51 -30.12
N THR A 350 -14.73 -10.61 -29.53
CA THR A 350 -13.92 -11.82 -29.36
C THR A 350 -13.48 -12.44 -30.69
N ALA A 351 -14.31 -12.36 -31.74
CA ALA A 351 -13.92 -12.80 -33.08
C ALA A 351 -12.83 -11.91 -33.69
N VAL A 352 -12.89 -10.59 -33.48
CA VAL A 352 -11.85 -9.64 -33.92
C VAL A 352 -10.54 -9.86 -33.15
N HIS A 353 -10.59 -10.03 -31.83
CA HIS A 353 -9.40 -10.36 -31.02
C HIS A 353 -8.81 -11.73 -31.45
N ALA A 354 -9.65 -12.73 -31.71
CA ALA A 354 -9.19 -14.03 -32.21
C ALA A 354 -8.57 -13.94 -33.61
N ALA A 355 -9.10 -13.11 -34.50
CA ALA A 355 -8.53 -12.86 -35.82
C ALA A 355 -7.18 -12.12 -35.71
N LYS A 356 -7.08 -11.10 -34.85
CA LYS A 356 -5.83 -10.36 -34.58
C LYS A 356 -4.76 -11.27 -33.97
N ALA A 357 -5.14 -12.18 -33.07
CA ALA A 357 -4.23 -13.18 -32.50
C ALA A 357 -3.69 -14.18 -33.55
N LYS A 358 -4.53 -14.62 -34.49
CA LYS A 358 -4.10 -15.49 -35.60
C LYS A 358 -3.12 -14.78 -36.54
N LEU A 359 -3.42 -13.56 -36.96
CA LEU A 359 -2.52 -12.76 -37.81
C LEU A 359 -1.18 -12.46 -37.11
N LYS A 360 -1.19 -12.23 -35.79
CA LYS A 360 0.04 -12.03 -35.01
C LYS A 360 0.88 -13.30 -34.94
N LYS A 361 0.25 -14.48 -34.85
CA LYS A 361 0.94 -15.77 -34.88
C LYS A 361 1.57 -16.03 -36.25
N GLU A 362 0.85 -15.78 -37.33
CA GLU A 362 1.38 -15.90 -38.71
C GLU A 362 2.56 -14.95 -38.94
N ARG A 363 2.45 -13.67 -38.52
CA ARG A 363 3.56 -12.71 -38.59
C ARG A 363 4.78 -13.14 -37.77
N ARG A 364 4.58 -13.73 -36.60
CA ARG A 364 5.66 -14.27 -35.76
C ARG A 364 6.35 -15.46 -36.44
N GLU A 365 5.58 -16.38 -37.01
CA GLU A 365 6.12 -17.54 -37.74
C GLU A 365 6.92 -17.10 -38.98
N GLU A 366 6.45 -16.09 -39.73
CA GLU A 366 7.19 -15.50 -40.85
C GLU A 366 8.48 -14.80 -40.40
N GLN A 367 8.44 -14.06 -39.30
CA GLN A 367 9.64 -13.41 -38.72
C GLN A 367 10.66 -14.46 -38.25
N GLU A 368 10.22 -15.52 -37.59
CA GLU A 368 11.10 -16.63 -37.17
C GLU A 368 11.73 -17.34 -38.37
N GLN A 369 10.98 -17.55 -39.46
CA GLN A 369 11.54 -18.11 -40.70
C GLN A 369 12.54 -17.16 -41.37
N ASN A 370 12.28 -15.85 -41.37
CA ASN A 370 13.18 -14.85 -41.94
C ASN A 370 14.46 -14.68 -41.12
N VAL A 371 14.37 -14.72 -39.78
CA VAL A 371 15.53 -14.72 -38.89
C VAL A 371 16.36 -16.00 -39.09
N LYS A 372 15.72 -17.17 -39.20
CA LYS A 372 16.42 -18.44 -39.52
C LYS A 372 17.13 -18.37 -40.88
N ARG A 373 16.48 -17.79 -41.90
CA ARG A 373 17.09 -17.61 -43.24
C ARG A 373 18.27 -16.62 -43.21
N LYS A 374 18.18 -15.54 -42.44
CA LYS A 374 19.28 -14.59 -42.22
C LYS A 374 20.43 -15.21 -41.41
N ALA A 375 20.12 -15.99 -40.38
CA ALA A 375 21.12 -16.72 -39.60
C ALA A 375 21.87 -17.75 -40.47
N ALA A 376 21.14 -18.51 -41.31
CA ALA A 376 21.74 -19.47 -42.23
C ALA A 376 22.63 -18.81 -43.30
N SER A 377 22.21 -17.69 -43.88
CA SER A 377 23.03 -16.95 -44.85
C SER A 377 24.26 -16.27 -44.21
N SER A 378 24.16 -15.80 -42.97
CA SER A 378 25.32 -15.28 -42.23
C SER A 378 26.38 -16.35 -41.97
N LYS A 379 25.97 -17.60 -41.68
CA LYS A 379 26.87 -18.75 -41.50
C LYS A 379 27.56 -19.18 -42.80
N THR A 380 26.96 -18.92 -43.95
CA THR A 380 27.57 -19.18 -45.26
C THR A 380 28.57 -18.09 -45.63
N ASN A 381 28.28 -16.82 -45.34
CA ASN A 381 29.22 -15.72 -45.55
C ASN A 381 30.42 -15.75 -44.59
N SER A 382 30.26 -16.26 -43.36
CA SER A 382 31.39 -16.44 -42.44
C SER A 382 32.33 -17.58 -42.84
N LYS A 383 31.93 -18.48 -43.77
CA LYS A 383 32.78 -19.56 -44.30
C LYS A 383 33.68 -19.13 -45.47
N ASN A 384 33.42 -17.98 -46.10
CA ASN A 384 34.25 -17.44 -47.19
C ASN A 384 35.28 -16.39 -46.75
N ALA A 385 35.39 -16.11 -45.45
CA ALA A 385 36.29 -15.10 -44.88
C ALA A 385 37.34 -15.70 -43.91
N LEU A 386 37.86 -16.89 -44.21
CA LEU A 386 38.90 -17.54 -43.40
C LEU A 386 40.14 -17.87 -44.24
N VAL A 387 40.87 -16.86 -44.68
CA VAL A 387 42.31 -16.94 -44.99
C VAL A 387 42.95 -15.59 -44.65
N ASP A 388 43.33 -15.41 -43.38
CA ASP A 388 44.66 -14.96 -42.93
C ASP A 388 44.59 -14.60 -41.44
N ALA A 389 45.41 -15.26 -40.62
CA ALA A 389 45.58 -14.98 -39.20
C ALA A 389 47.05 -15.20 -38.85
N PRO A 390 47.56 -14.48 -37.82
CA PRO A 390 47.79 -15.24 -36.59
C PRO A 390 47.44 -14.48 -35.29
N SER A 391 46.67 -15.21 -34.48
CA SER A 391 46.77 -15.48 -33.03
C SER A 391 47.45 -14.48 -32.07
N GLY A 392 46.66 -14.08 -31.07
CA GLY A 392 47.08 -13.81 -29.69
C GLY A 392 45.87 -13.98 -28.75
N ASP A 393 45.83 -15.12 -28.05
CA ASP A 393 44.84 -15.55 -27.05
C ASP A 393 44.87 -14.71 -25.76
N GLU A 394 43.71 -14.46 -25.14
CA GLU A 394 43.20 -15.17 -23.95
C GLU A 394 41.85 -14.60 -23.48
N MET A 395 41.08 -15.47 -22.86
CA MET A 395 39.62 -15.48 -22.72
C MET A 395 39.08 -14.63 -21.56
N ASP A 396 37.81 -14.23 -21.67
CA ASP A 396 36.80 -14.55 -20.64
C ASP A 396 35.41 -14.54 -21.30
N GLU A 397 34.83 -15.73 -21.37
CA GLU A 397 33.43 -16.00 -21.67
C GLU A 397 32.53 -15.48 -20.55
N ASP A 398 31.37 -14.93 -20.89
CA ASP A 398 30.18 -15.19 -20.09
C ASP A 398 28.96 -15.22 -21.00
N GLU A 399 28.35 -16.41 -20.99
CA GLU A 399 27.12 -16.78 -21.66
C GLU A 399 25.95 -15.88 -21.24
N ASN A 400 25.10 -15.51 -22.20
CA ASN A 400 23.67 -15.47 -21.92
C ASN A 400 22.86 -15.85 -23.17
N SER A 401 22.78 -17.16 -23.39
CA SER A 401 21.60 -17.80 -23.97
C SER A 401 20.44 -17.57 -23.00
N GLY A 402 19.40 -16.85 -23.43
CA GLY A 402 18.28 -16.48 -22.58
C GLY A 402 17.07 -16.02 -23.36
N ASP A 403 16.41 -16.98 -24.00
CA ASP A 403 14.94 -17.06 -24.11
C ASP A 403 14.20 -15.79 -24.58
N ASP A 404 14.07 -15.62 -25.90
CA ASP A 404 13.12 -14.68 -26.52
C ASP A 404 11.66 -15.16 -26.43
N CYS A 405 11.24 -15.61 -25.24
CA CYS A 405 9.86 -15.87 -24.90
C CYS A 405 9.24 -14.66 -24.18
N LEU A 406 9.20 -13.50 -24.85
CA LEU A 406 8.49 -12.34 -24.34
C LEU A 406 7.47 -11.87 -25.37
N GLY A 407 6.22 -12.30 -25.14
CA GLY A 407 5.06 -11.87 -25.88
C GLY A 407 5.03 -10.34 -25.99
N GLU A 408 4.92 -9.88 -27.22
CA GLU A 408 4.80 -8.48 -27.59
C GLU A 408 3.47 -7.92 -27.07
N TRP A 409 3.52 -7.01 -26.10
CA TRP A 409 2.34 -6.31 -25.58
C TRP A 409 2.10 -5.09 -26.45
N ASP A 410 0.90 -4.99 -27.05
CA ASP A 410 0.48 -3.86 -27.89
C ASP A 410 0.60 -2.54 -27.10
N ASP A 411 1.32 -1.57 -27.67
CA ASP A 411 1.36 -0.17 -27.21
C ASP A 411 0.19 0.65 -27.80
N ASP A 412 -0.75 0.01 -28.51
CA ASP A 412 -1.80 0.66 -29.31
C ASP A 412 -3.17 0.81 -28.60
N GLU A 413 -3.25 0.63 -27.27
CA GLU A 413 -4.51 0.83 -26.51
C GLU A 413 -4.41 1.83 -25.34
N GLU A 414 -3.57 2.87 -25.45
CA GLU A 414 -3.77 4.11 -24.66
C GLU A 414 -4.38 5.22 -25.54
N ILE A 415 -5.72 5.27 -25.51
CA ILE A 415 -6.59 6.46 -25.57
C ILE A 415 -6.17 7.59 -26.53
N SER A 416 -6.92 7.63 -27.64
CA SER A 416 -7.34 8.82 -28.41
C SER A 416 -7.40 10.11 -27.57
N ASP A 417 -6.33 10.91 -27.57
CA ASP A 417 -6.42 12.33 -27.28
C ASP A 417 -7.18 13.00 -28.43
N GLY A 418 -8.28 13.67 -28.07
CA GLY A 418 -9.11 14.39 -29.03
C GLY A 418 -8.30 15.47 -29.73
N ASP A 419 -8.22 15.31 -31.05
CA ASP A 419 -7.88 16.34 -32.03
C ASP A 419 -8.67 17.63 -31.71
N ALA A 420 -7.96 18.63 -31.20
CA ALA A 420 -8.44 20.01 -31.14
C ALA A 420 -7.60 20.79 -32.14
N SER A 421 -8.15 20.88 -33.34
CA SER A 421 -7.73 21.70 -34.46
C SER A 421 -7.28 23.10 -34.03
N ASP A 422 -6.06 23.45 -34.44
CA ASP A 422 -5.56 24.81 -34.58
C ASP A 422 -6.57 25.65 -35.38
N VAL A 423 -7.12 26.68 -34.75
CA VAL A 423 -7.76 27.80 -35.43
C VAL A 423 -7.05 29.05 -34.96
N ASN A 424 -6.23 29.60 -35.86
CA ASN A 424 -5.76 30.97 -35.81
C ASN A 424 -6.96 31.91 -35.75
N ASP A 425 -6.97 32.84 -34.80
CA ASP A 425 -7.59 34.14 -34.99
C ASP A 425 -6.69 35.20 -34.34
N ASP A 426 -6.15 36.06 -35.21
CA ASP A 426 -5.63 37.38 -34.88
C ASP A 426 -6.76 38.24 -34.31
N GLU A 427 -6.58 38.88 -33.15
CA GLU A 427 -6.98 40.27 -32.95
C GLU A 427 -6.42 40.87 -31.64
N SER A 428 -5.49 41.81 -31.83
CA SER A 428 -5.23 43.05 -31.09
C SER A 428 -5.99 43.34 -29.77
N SER A 429 -5.25 43.56 -28.68
CA SER A 429 -5.38 44.79 -27.89
C SER A 429 -4.23 44.96 -26.89
N GLU A 430 -3.80 46.22 -26.79
CA GLU A 430 -2.76 46.80 -25.95
C GLU A 430 -3.10 46.62 -24.45
N ASP A 431 -2.10 46.35 -23.59
CA ASP A 431 -1.49 47.39 -22.76
C ASP A 431 -0.53 46.88 -21.65
N GLU A 432 0.43 47.77 -21.35
CA GLU A 432 1.24 47.92 -20.12
C GLU A 432 2.34 46.90 -19.72
N ARG A 433 3.59 47.37 -19.90
CA ARG A 433 4.82 46.92 -19.22
C ARG A 433 4.82 47.32 -17.73
N PRO A 434 5.55 46.59 -16.87
CA PRO A 434 6.64 47.26 -16.17
C PRO A 434 7.97 46.48 -16.08
N THR A 435 9.02 47.17 -16.51
CA THR A 435 10.43 47.24 -16.06
C THR A 435 11.10 46.07 -15.31
N LYS A 436 12.18 45.56 -15.93
CA LYS A 436 13.23 44.70 -15.33
C LYS A 436 14.09 45.48 -14.32
N LYS A 437 14.24 44.96 -13.10
CA LYS A 437 15.30 45.38 -12.14
C LYS A 437 16.65 44.74 -12.52
N VAL A 438 17.62 45.60 -12.80
CA VAL A 438 19.04 45.26 -12.99
C VAL A 438 19.70 45.02 -11.63
N LYS A 439 20.34 43.87 -11.44
CA LYS A 439 21.20 43.59 -10.27
C LYS A 439 22.62 44.09 -10.55
N PHE A 440 23.06 45.08 -9.78
CA PHE A 440 24.47 45.49 -9.67
C PHE A 440 25.30 44.36 -9.04
N ARG A 441 26.46 44.05 -9.64
CA ARG A 441 27.56 43.33 -8.98
C ARG A 441 28.43 44.36 -8.28
N GLY A 442 28.52 44.28 -6.95
CA GLY A 442 29.50 45.01 -6.15
C GLY A 442 30.87 44.35 -6.22
N LYS A 443 31.90 45.19 -6.12
CA LYS A 443 33.32 44.82 -5.93
C LYS A 443 33.55 44.08 -4.62
#